data_AF-A0AAV0WPS4-F1
#
_entry.id   AF-A0AAV0WPS4-F1
#
_cell.length_a   1.000
_cell.length_b   1.000
_cell.length_c   1.000
_cell.angle_alpha   90.00
_cell.angle_beta   90.00
_cell.angle_gamma   90.00
#
_symmetry.space_group_name_H-M   'P 1'
#
loop_
_entity.id
_entity.type
_entity.pdbx_description
1 polymer ?
#
loop_
_entity_poly.entity_id
_entity_poly.type
_entity_poly.pdbx_seq_one_letter_code
_entity_poly.pdbx_strand_id
1 'polypeptide(L)' 'MKILTLSHTIHRPKFFSDDWLKCVEFKGWLQKVPNNGHKAHCTACKVLLNSGKSDLLKHVAGKKNI' A
#
# COMPACT_ATOMS: atom_id res chain seq x y z
N MET A 1 9.27 -37.27 8.69
CA MET A 1 9.03 -36.04 9.47
C MET A 1 9.48 -34.87 8.62
N LYS A 2 8.57 -34.11 8.00
CA LYS A 2 8.92 -32.94 7.16
C LYS A 2 8.30 -31.71 7.81
N ILE A 3 9.14 -30.97 8.52
CA ILE A 3 8.87 -29.60 8.95
C ILE A 3 8.65 -28.74 7.70
N LEU A 4 7.39 -28.46 7.40
CA LEU A 4 7.04 -27.38 6.48
C LEU A 4 7.10 -26.10 7.31
N THR A 5 8.27 -25.46 7.34
CA THR A 5 8.40 -24.04 7.71
C THR A 5 7.65 -23.24 6.66
N LEU A 6 6.34 -23.18 6.86
CA LEU A 6 5.48 -22.34 6.08
C LEU A 6 5.66 -20.93 6.63
N SER A 7 6.64 -20.20 6.09
CA SER A 7 6.75 -18.75 6.20
C SER A 7 5.58 -18.08 5.46
N HIS A 8 4.35 -18.48 5.77
CA HIS A 8 3.18 -17.64 5.52
C HIS A 8 3.23 -16.56 6.57
N THR A 9 3.98 -15.49 6.30
CA THR A 9 3.67 -14.20 6.91
C THR A 9 2.19 -13.96 6.63
N ILE A 10 1.34 -14.17 7.63
CA ILE A 10 -0.05 -13.73 7.63
C ILE A 10 0.05 -12.22 7.37
N HIS A 11 -0.05 -11.81 6.11
CA HIS A 11 -0.10 -10.41 5.73
C HIS A 11 -1.46 -9.93 6.19
N ARG A 12 -1.55 -9.58 7.48
CA ARG A 12 -2.73 -8.95 8.04
C ARG A 12 -2.99 -7.73 7.16
N PRO A 13 -4.09 -7.70 6.39
CA PRO A 13 -4.35 -6.59 5.50
C PRO A 13 -4.35 -5.33 6.36
N LYS A 14 -3.37 -4.45 6.08
CA LYS A 14 -3.26 -3.21 6.83
C LYS A 14 -4.35 -2.28 6.30
N PHE A 15 -5.12 -1.73 7.22
CA PHE A 15 -6.04 -0.67 6.88
C PHE A 15 -5.26 0.55 6.44
N PHE A 16 -5.86 1.30 5.51
CA PHE A 16 -5.43 2.60 5.10
C PHE A 16 -5.36 3.50 6.32
N SER A 17 -4.17 4.00 6.63
CA SER A 17 -3.97 4.98 7.70
C SER A 17 -4.09 6.37 7.10
N ASP A 18 -5.02 7.17 7.60
CA ASP A 18 -5.16 8.59 7.25
C ASP A 18 -3.90 9.42 7.57
N ASP A 19 -3.03 8.92 8.46
CA ASP A 19 -1.71 9.49 8.69
C ASP A 19 -0.84 9.54 7.41
N TRP A 20 -1.05 8.60 6.47
CA TRP A 20 -0.35 8.62 5.18
C TRP A 20 -0.75 9.80 4.31
N LEU A 21 -1.96 10.33 4.47
CA LEU A 21 -2.38 11.57 3.81
C LEU A 21 -1.70 12.81 4.42
N LYS A 22 -0.98 12.67 5.53
CA LYS A 22 -0.17 13.73 6.15
C LYS A 22 1.30 13.61 5.77
N CYS A 23 1.79 12.40 5.49
CA CYS A 23 3.16 12.17 5.04
C CYS A 23 3.41 12.79 3.67
N VAL A 24 4.46 13.60 3.55
CA VAL A 24 4.85 14.25 2.28
C VAL A 24 5.10 13.26 1.14
N GLU A 25 5.58 12.05 1.46
CA GLU A 25 5.86 10.98 0.49
C GLU A 25 4.59 10.42 -0.19
N PHE A 26 3.43 10.56 0.46
CA PHE A 26 2.19 9.91 0.05
C PHE A 26 1.06 10.91 -0.24
N LYS A 27 0.95 12.01 0.51
CA LYS A 27 -0.12 13.02 0.45
C LYS A 27 -0.40 13.57 -0.96
N GLY A 28 0.58 13.60 -1.86
CA GLY A 28 0.43 14.18 -3.20
C GLY A 28 -0.28 13.28 -4.21
N TRP A 29 -0.25 11.96 -4.03
CA TRP A 29 -0.77 11.00 -5.01
C TRP A 29 -1.64 9.91 -4.38
N LEU A 30 -1.57 9.73 -3.06
CA LEU A 30 -2.30 8.69 -2.34
C LEU A 30 -3.64 9.22 -1.83
N GLN A 31 -4.72 8.48 -2.07
CA GLN A 31 -6.06 8.83 -1.61
C GLN A 31 -6.74 7.60 -0.98
N LYS A 32 -7.52 7.81 0.08
CA LYS A 32 -8.33 6.76 0.70
C LYS A 32 -9.49 6.37 -0.21
N VAL A 33 -9.78 5.07 -0.28
CA VAL A 33 -10.99 4.57 -0.95
C VAL A 33 -12.12 4.47 0.09
N PRO A 34 -13.23 5.23 -0.05
CA PRO A 34 -14.29 5.28 0.97
C PRO A 34 -14.97 3.93 1.19
N ASN A 35 -15.07 3.10 0.14
CA ASN A 35 -15.71 1.78 0.21
C ASN A 35 -14.74 0.65 0.60
N ASN A 36 -13.42 0.89 0.62
CA ASN A 36 -12.47 -0.19 0.82
C ASN A 36 -11.25 0.27 1.63
N GLY A 37 -11.34 0.10 2.96
CA GLY A 37 -10.28 0.46 3.89
C GLY A 37 -8.97 -0.30 3.70
N HIS A 38 -8.93 -1.38 2.90
CA HIS A 38 -7.69 -2.11 2.60
C HIS A 38 -7.03 -1.67 1.29
N LYS A 39 -7.66 -0.77 0.52
CA LYS A 39 -7.13 -0.26 -0.74
C LYS A 39 -6.91 1.25 -0.69
N ALA A 40 -5.85 1.67 -1.35
CA ALA A 40 -5.53 3.06 -1.59
C ALA A 40 -5.69 3.34 -3.08
N HIS A 41 -6.13 4.55 -3.42
CA HIS A 41 -6.17 5.02 -4.79
C HIS A 41 -4.95 5.90 -5.06
N CYS A 42 -4.19 5.58 -6.09
CA CYS A 42 -3.16 6.45 -6.61
C CYS A 42 -3.77 7.41 -7.62
N THR A 43 -3.89 8.70 -7.31
CA THR A 43 -4.43 9.73 -8.20
C THR A 43 -3.47 10.06 -9.34
N ALA A 44 -2.16 9.99 -9.10
CA ALA A 44 -1.14 10.24 -10.13
C ALA A 44 -1.19 9.20 -11.26
N CYS A 45 -1.60 7.97 -10.96
CA CYS A 45 -1.59 6.88 -11.93
C CYS A 45 -2.96 6.26 -12.17
N LYS A 46 -3.98 6.72 -11.44
CA LYS A 46 -5.38 6.28 -11.52
C LYS A 46 -5.55 4.77 -11.31
N VAL A 47 -4.76 4.19 -10.41
CA VAL A 47 -4.78 2.75 -10.08
C VAL A 47 -5.10 2.52 -8.61
N LEU A 48 -5.73 1.39 -8.30
CA LEU A 48 -5.93 0.93 -6.93
C LEU A 48 -4.75 0.07 -6.46
N LEU A 49 -4.23 0.40 -5.29
CA LEU A 49 -3.11 -0.26 -4.63
C LEU A 49 -3.56 -0.86 -3.31
N ASN A 50 -2.75 -1.76 -2.76
CA ASN A 50 -2.98 -2.23 -1.41
C ASN A 50 -2.58 -1.14 -0.41
N SER A 51 -3.35 -1.02 0.67
CA SER A 51 -3.03 -0.11 1.79
C SER A 51 -1.92 -0.69 2.67
N GLY A 52 -0.90 -1.32 2.08
CA GLY A 52 0.29 -1.79 2.78
C GLY A 52 1.43 -0.83 2.52
N LYS A 53 2.09 -0.33 3.57
CA LYS A 53 3.22 0.61 3.42
C LYS A 53 4.29 0.10 2.44
N SER A 54 4.61 -1.19 2.47
CA SER A 54 5.55 -1.80 1.52
C SER A 54 5.06 -1.75 0.07
N ASP A 55 3.77 -1.93 -0.18
CA ASP A 55 3.18 -1.85 -1.52
C ASP A 55 3.23 -0.41 -2.05
N LEU A 56 2.89 0.56 -1.20
CA LEU A 56 2.97 1.99 -1.52
C LEU A 56 4.42 2.44 -1.76
N LEU A 57 5.37 2.00 -0.94
CA LEU A 57 6.79 2.30 -1.14
C LEU A 57 7.32 1.69 -2.43
N LYS A 58 6.97 0.43 -2.73
CA LYS A 58 7.33 -0.22 -4.00
C LYS A 58 6.71 0.51 -5.19
N HIS A 59 5.49 1.02 -5.05
CA HIS A 59 4.84 1.81 -6.08
C HIS A 59 5.60 3.10 -6.42
N VAL A 60 6.00 3.86 -5.40
CA VAL A 60 6.79 5.09 -5.59
C VAL A 60 8.18 4.77 -6.12
N ALA A 61 8.84 3.77 -5.54
CA ALA A 61 10.18 3.36 -5.95
C ALA A 61 10.20 2.85 -7.40
N GLY A 62 9.22 2.06 -7.81
CA GLY A 62 9.08 1.57 -9.19
C GLY A 62 8.72 2.65 -10.21
N LYS A 63 8.21 3.80 -9.76
CA LYS A 63 7.87 4.96 -10.60
C LYS A 63 8.90 6.08 -10.57
N LYS A 64 10.03 5.87 -9.91
CA LYS A 64 11.13 6.83 -9.79
C LYS A 64 11.96 7.03 -11.09
N ASN A 65 11.44 6.63 -12.25
CA ASN A 65 12.12 6.70 -13.56
C ASN A 65 11.25 7.37 -14.66
N ILE A 66 10.47 8.40 -14.34
CA ILE A 66 9.93 9.32 -15.36
C ILE A 66 10.65 10.65 -15.28
#